data_AF-A0A3M1LSS4-F1
#
_entry.id   AF-A0A3M1LSS4-F1
#
_cell.length_a   1.000
_cell.length_b   1.000
_cell.length_c   1.000
_cell.angle_alpha   90.00
_cell.angle_beta   90.00
_cell.angle_gamma   90.00
#
_symmetry.space_group_name_H-M   'P 1'
#
loop_
_entity.id
_entity.type
_entity.pdbx_description
1 polymer ?
#
loop_
_entity_poly.entity_id
_entity_poly.type
_entity_poly.pdbx_seq_one_letter_code
_entity_poly.pdbx_strand_id
1 'polypeptide(L)'
;IQQLDPDHPVTELWQVITGQAPGRTDDRQITLFDSVGFAIEDFSALRYVARAIKGTPFFTRLDVIADPDDPRDLYGMFQRAKSETAAA
;
A
#
# COMPACT_ATOMS: atom_id res chain seq x y z
N ILE A 1 12.99 -3.66 18.56
CA ILE A 1 11.85 -3.22 19.42
C ILE A 1 12.08 -1.75 19.68
N GLN A 2 11.13 -0.87 19.35
CA GLN A 2 11.40 0.58 19.17
C GLN A 2 11.95 1.31 20.41
N GLN A 3 11.81 0.70 21.59
CA GLN A 3 12.25 1.27 22.88
C GLN A 3 13.39 0.47 23.53
N LEU A 4 13.96 -0.51 22.82
CA LEU A 4 15.07 -1.31 23.32
C LEU A 4 16.39 -0.92 22.64
N ASP A 5 17.47 -1.42 23.22
CA ASP A 5 18.82 -1.31 22.66
C ASP A 5 18.85 -1.83 21.21
N PRO A 6 19.61 -1.19 20.30
CA PRO A 6 19.74 -1.64 18.90
C PRO A 6 20.16 -3.10 18.75
N ASP A 7 20.97 -3.62 19.68
CA ASP A 7 21.47 -4.99 19.65
C ASP A 7 20.56 -5.99 20.39
N HIS A 8 19.40 -5.54 20.87
CA HIS A 8 18.45 -6.44 21.51
C HIS A 8 17.99 -7.52 20.51
N PRO A 9 18.15 -8.81 20.84
CA PRO A 9 17.85 -9.88 19.90
C PRO A 9 16.35 -9.89 19.57
N VAL A 10 16.04 -9.88 18.28
CA VAL A 10 14.68 -10.01 17.76
C VAL A 10 14.63 -11.12 16.72
N THR A 11 13.47 -11.73 16.57
CA THR A 11 13.20 -12.68 15.49
C THR A 11 12.28 -12.01 14.49
N GLU A 12 12.72 -11.91 13.24
CA GLU A 12 11.92 -11.28 12.20
C GLU A 12 10.75 -12.19 11.80
N LEU A 13 9.54 -11.62 11.73
CA LEU A 13 8.33 -12.40 11.50
C LEU A 13 8.37 -13.21 10.20
N TRP A 14 8.98 -12.67 9.13
CA TRP A 14 9.07 -13.38 7.85
C TRP A 14 9.93 -14.64 7.93
N GLN A 15 10.96 -14.67 8.79
CA GLN A 15 11.79 -15.86 9.01
C GLN A 15 10.97 -16.96 9.70
N VAL A 16 10.08 -16.59 10.61
CA VAL A 16 9.15 -17.53 11.25
C VAL A 16 8.15 -18.09 10.23
N ILE A 17 7.53 -17.21 9.43
CA ILE A 17 6.55 -17.61 8.42
C ILE A 17 7.17 -18.54 7.36
N THR A 18 8.42 -18.31 6.99
CA THR A 18 9.15 -19.12 6.00
C THR A 18 9.83 -20.36 6.60
N GLY A 19 9.73 -20.57 7.92
CA GLY A 19 10.36 -21.70 8.62
C GLY A 19 11.87 -21.60 8.80
N GLN A 20 12.46 -20.43 8.55
CA GLN A 20 13.90 -20.17 8.72
C GLN A 20 14.28 -19.91 10.18
N ALA A 21 13.33 -19.47 11.01
CA ALA A 21 13.49 -19.32 12.44
C ALA A 21 12.30 -19.95 13.18
N PRO A 22 12.50 -20.49 14.40
CA PRO A 22 11.38 -20.97 15.21
C PRO A 22 10.51 -19.78 15.67
N GLY A 23 9.20 -19.99 15.67
CA GLY A 23 8.26 -19.09 16.35
C GLY A 23 8.17 -19.41 17.84
N ARG A 24 6.95 -19.63 18.32
CA ARG A 24 6.72 -20.19 19.66
C ARG A 24 7.24 -21.62 19.73
N THR A 25 8.00 -21.94 20.78
CA THR A 25 8.60 -23.28 21.00
C THR A 25 8.07 -24.00 22.23
N ASP A 26 7.36 -23.31 23.12
CA ASP A 26 6.80 -23.87 24.35
C ASP A 26 5.47 -23.18 24.73
N ASP A 27 4.57 -23.93 25.38
CA ASP A 27 3.23 -23.45 25.76
C ASP A 27 3.26 -22.38 26.86
N ARG A 28 4.30 -22.39 27.71
CA ARG A 28 4.49 -21.41 28.79
C ARG A 28 5.29 -20.19 28.33
N GLN A 29 5.84 -20.21 27.11
CA GLN A 29 6.60 -19.10 26.56
C GLN A 29 5.73 -17.85 26.40
N ILE A 30 6.24 -16.68 26.76
CA ILE A 30 5.58 -15.41 26.43
C ILE A 30 6.19 -14.91 25.12
N THR A 31 5.35 -14.59 24.14
CA THR A 31 5.77 -14.07 22.83
C THR A 31 5.14 -12.71 22.64
N LEU A 32 5.94 -11.70 22.32
CA LEU A 32 5.48 -10.36 21.99
C LEU A 32 5.69 -10.11 20.50
N PHE A 33 4.61 -9.73 19.81
CA PHE A 33 4.71 -9.17 18.47
C PHE A 33 4.68 -7.65 18.57
N ASP A 34 5.87 -7.03 18.49
CA ASP A 34 6.04 -5.56 18.51
C ASP A 34 5.73 -4.98 17.12
N SER A 35 4.44 -4.87 16.81
CA SER A 35 3.97 -4.39 15.50
C SER A 35 4.00 -2.87 15.41
N VAL A 36 4.69 -2.35 14.40
CA VAL A 36 4.72 -0.91 14.07
C VAL A 36 4.10 -0.58 12.72
N GLY A 37 3.70 -1.60 11.95
CA GLY A 37 3.24 -1.47 10.57
C GLY A 37 4.40 -1.38 9.57
N PHE A 38 4.24 -2.03 8.42
CA PHE A 38 5.19 -1.95 7.30
C PHE A 38 4.46 -1.86 5.97
N ALA A 39 5.03 -1.14 5.01
CA ALA A 39 4.38 -0.84 3.72
C ALA A 39 3.91 -2.08 2.94
N ILE A 40 4.51 -3.25 3.18
CA ILE A 40 4.08 -4.51 2.55
C ILE A 40 2.68 -4.95 2.99
N GLU A 41 2.28 -4.60 4.21
CA GLU A 41 0.96 -4.89 4.76
C GLU A 41 -0.09 -4.06 4.02
N ASP A 42 0.14 -2.75 3.90
CA ASP A 42 -0.70 -1.83 3.14
C ASP A 42 -0.80 -2.23 1.67
N PHE A 43 0.34 -2.56 1.05
CA PHE A 43 0.38 -3.03 -0.34
C PHE A 43 -0.48 -4.28 -0.54
N SER A 44 -0.39 -5.24 0.37
CA SER A 44 -1.17 -6.48 0.31
C SER A 44 -2.66 -6.20 0.46
N ALA A 45 -3.05 -5.33 1.39
CA ALA A 45 -4.43 -4.89 1.59
C ALA A 45 -4.96 -4.17 0.35
N LEU A 46 -4.20 -3.24 -0.24
CA LEU A 46 -4.58 -2.53 -1.46
C LEU A 46 -4.80 -3.47 -2.64
N ARG A 47 -3.92 -4.46 -2.84
CA ARG A 47 -4.11 -5.48 -3.88
C ARG A 47 -5.37 -6.31 -3.68
N TYR A 48 -5.66 -6.67 -2.43
CA TYR A 48 -6.88 -7.39 -2.09
C TYR A 48 -8.12 -6.56 -2.41
N VAL A 49 -8.18 -5.32 -1.93
CA VAL A 49 -9.30 -4.39 -2.17
C VAL A 49 -9.49 -4.13 -3.65
N ALA A 50 -8.41 -3.80 -4.39
CA ALA A 50 -8.46 -3.54 -5.82
C ALA A 50 -9.04 -4.72 -6.62
N ARG A 51 -8.72 -5.97 -6.21
CA ARG A 51 -9.32 -7.17 -6.80
C ARG A 51 -10.81 -7.31 -6.41
N ALA A 52 -11.14 -7.07 -5.15
CA ALA A 52 -12.49 -7.28 -4.61
C ALA A 52 -13.54 -6.31 -5.20
N ILE A 53 -13.15 -5.08 -5.50
CA ILE A 53 -14.07 -4.05 -6.02
C ILE A 53 -14.27 -4.11 -7.55
N LYS A 54 -13.47 -4.91 -8.27
CA LYS A 54 -13.52 -4.96 -9.74
C LYS A 54 -14.90 -5.42 -10.22
N GLY A 55 -15.55 -4.60 -11.04
CA GLY A 55 -16.90 -4.87 -11.57
C GLY A 55 -18.05 -4.56 -10.60
N THR A 56 -17.75 -3.98 -9.44
CA THR A 56 -18.75 -3.51 -8.48
C THR A 56 -19.00 -2.01 -8.66
N PRO A 57 -20.14 -1.47 -8.17
CA PRO A 57 -20.36 -0.03 -8.11
C PRO A 57 -19.62 0.66 -6.95
N PHE A 58 -18.81 -0.07 -6.17
CA PHE A 58 -18.16 0.44 -4.95
C PHE A 58 -16.87 1.24 -5.21
N PHE A 59 -16.75 1.86 -6.38
CA PHE A 59 -15.67 2.78 -6.68
C PHE A 59 -16.09 3.78 -7.75
N THR A 60 -15.46 4.96 -7.72
CA THR A 60 -15.55 5.95 -8.79
C THR A 60 -14.18 6.08 -9.44
N ARG A 61 -14.15 6.11 -10.77
CA ARG A 61 -12.91 6.37 -11.50
C ARG A 61 -12.65 7.88 -11.48
N LEU A 62 -11.55 8.27 -10.86
CA LEU A 62 -11.08 9.65 -10.82
C LEU A 62 -9.92 9.81 -11.79
N ASP A 63 -9.94 10.92 -12.52
CA ASP A 63 -8.82 11.32 -13.35
C ASP A 63 -7.86 12.19 -12.52
N VAL A 64 -6.81 11.56 -11.99
CA VAL A 64 -5.87 12.18 -11.03
C VAL A 64 -4.56 12.58 -11.69
N ILE A 65 -4.25 11.97 -12.84
CA ILE A 65 -2.99 12.16 -13.56
C ILE A 65 -3.30 12.72 -14.94
N ALA A 66 -2.64 13.80 -15.33
CA ALA A 66 -2.80 14.37 -16.66
C ALA A 66 -2.33 13.37 -17.74
N ASP A 67 -3.15 13.19 -18.78
CA ASP A 67 -2.88 12.32 -19.93
C ASP A 67 -3.00 13.11 -21.25
N PRO A 68 -2.04 14.01 -21.56
CA PRO A 68 -2.06 14.80 -22.79
C PRO A 68 -1.54 14.02 -24.00
N ASP A 69 -2.10 14.29 -25.19
CA ASP A 69 -1.67 13.66 -26.46
C ASP A 69 -0.18 13.94 -26.80
N ASP A 70 0.32 15.14 -26.50
CA ASP A 70 1.76 15.42 -26.41
C ASP A 70 2.14 15.46 -24.92
N PRO A 71 3.01 14.55 -24.42
CA PRO A 71 3.40 14.49 -23.01
C PRO A 71 4.05 15.79 -22.49
N ARG A 72 4.45 16.70 -23.39
CA ARG A 72 5.02 18.01 -23.04
C ARG A 72 4.00 19.16 -23.10
N ASP A 73 2.82 18.95 -23.68
CA ASP A 73 1.77 19.98 -23.84
C ASP A 73 0.72 19.94 -22.70
N LEU A 74 1.18 20.09 -21.46
CA LEU A 74 0.26 20.21 -20.31
C LEU A 74 -0.58 21.50 -20.37
N TYR A 75 -0.03 22.58 -20.91
CA TYR A 75 -0.76 23.85 -21.00
C TYR A 75 -1.89 23.79 -22.02
N GLY A 76 -1.65 23.23 -23.20
CA GLY A 76 -2.69 23.07 -24.22
C GLY A 76 -3.82 22.15 -23.76
N MET A 77 -3.52 21.09 -22.99
CA MET A 77 -4.54 20.25 -22.34
C MET A 77 -5.49 21.08 -21.45
N PHE A 78 -4.95 21.96 -20.61
CA PHE A 78 -5.76 22.86 -19.77
C PHE A 78 -6.63 23.83 -20.58
N GLN A 79 -6.10 24.34 -21.69
CA GLN A 79 -6.84 25.29 -22.53
C GLN A 79 -8.00 24.61 -23.27
N ARG A 80 -7.80 23.37 -23.75
CA ARG A 80 -8.87 22.56 -24.36
C ARG A 80 -9.99 22.23 -23.35
N ALA A 81 -9.62 21.83 -22.13
CA ALA A 81 -10.59 21.54 -21.07
C ALA A 81 -11.48 22.75 -20.70
N LYS A 82 -10.92 23.97 -20.68
CA LYS A 82 -11.69 25.20 -20.48
C LYS A 82 -12.70 25.45 -21.60
N SER A 83 -12.31 25.20 -22.85
CA SER A 83 -13.18 25.38 -24.01
C SER A 83 -14.36 24.40 -24.00
N GLU A 84 -14.16 23.15 -23.58
CA GLU A 84 -15.24 22.17 -23.43
C GLU A 84 -16.23 22.56 -22.33
N THR A 85 -15.75 23.06 -21.20
CA THR A 85 -16.61 23.52 -20.10
C THR A 85 -17.44 24.75 -20.49
N ALA A 86 -16.92 25.61 -21.38
CA ALA A 86 -17.64 26.81 -21.85
C ALA A 86 -18.68 26.50 -22.94
N ALA A 87 -18.66 25.31 -23.54
CA ALA A 87 -19.58 24.88 -24.60
C ALA A 87 -20.74 24.01 -24.08
N ALA A 88 -20.72 23.61 -22.81
CA ALA A 88 -21.77 22.84 -22.13
C ALA A 88 -22.70 23.75 -21.32
#